data_AF-A0A7V9FLC7-F1
#
_entry.id   AF-A0A7V9FLC7-F1
#
_cell.length_a   1.000
_cell.length_b   1.000
_cell.length_c   1.000
_cell.angle_alpha   90.00
_cell.angle_beta   90.00
_cell.angle_gamma   90.00
#
_symmetry.space_group_name_H-M   'P 1'
#
loop_
_entity.id
_entity.type
_entity.pdbx_description
1 polymer ?
#
loop_
_entity_poly.entity_id
_entity_poly.type
_entity_poly.pdbx_seq_one_letter_code
_entity_poly.pdbx_strand_id
1 'polypeptide(L)' 'MRSAAPEYAIPLSPPPDALAELDAAACKLDELRTRAVAVTVDMDEQTRSLRIELDEGAGPRRLTPLQLLELLAGA' A
#
# COMPACT_ATOMS: atom_id res chain seq x y z
N MET A 1 -0.78 -49.01 -10.79
CA MET A 1 -0.94 -48.54 -9.39
C MET A 1 -0.90 -47.02 -9.42
N ARG A 2 -2.04 -46.34 -9.31
CA ARG A 2 -2.09 -44.87 -9.20
C ARG A 2 -2.14 -44.54 -7.70
N SER A 3 -1.09 -43.89 -7.19
CA SER A 3 -1.08 -43.36 -5.82
C SER A 3 -2.16 -42.28 -5.69
N ALA A 4 -3.09 -42.47 -4.76
CA ALA A 4 -4.02 -41.43 -4.36
C ALA A 4 -3.23 -40.33 -3.63
N ALA A 5 -3.34 -39.09 -4.09
CA ALA A 5 -2.81 -37.95 -3.34
C ALA A 5 -3.59 -37.85 -2.01
N PRO A 6 -2.93 -37.54 -0.88
CA PRO A 6 -3.63 -37.41 0.39
C PRO A 6 -4.66 -36.27 0.28
N GLU A 7 -5.88 -36.55 0.73
CA GLU A 7 -6.93 -35.55 0.86
C GLU A 7 -6.43 -34.41 1.76
N TYR A 8 -6.27 -33.22 1.19
CA TYR A 8 -5.92 -32.04 1.95
C TYR A 8 -7.12 -31.64 2.82
N ALA A 9 -7.10 -32.06 4.09
CA ALA A 9 -8.11 -31.68 5.06
C ALA A 9 -7.86 -30.22 5.51
N ILE A 10 -8.71 -29.30 5.07
CA ILE A 10 -8.68 -27.91 5.55
C ILE A 10 -9.15 -27.93 7.01
N PRO A 11 -8.32 -27.48 7.97
CA PRO A 11 -8.71 -27.47 9.37
C PRO A 11 -9.87 -26.48 9.58
N LEU A 12 -10.85 -26.88 10.41
CA LEU A 12 -12.05 -26.09 10.70
C LEU A 12 -11.72 -24.71 11.32
N SER A 13 -10.58 -24.64 12.01
CA SER A 13 -10.01 -23.42 12.55
C SER A 13 -8.54 -23.34 12.14
N PRO A 14 -8.06 -22.16 11.72
CA PRO A 14 -6.65 -21.99 11.40
C PRO A 14 -5.77 -22.24 12.62
N PRO A 15 -4.56 -22.79 12.45
CA PRO A 15 -3.60 -22.92 13.53
C PRO A 15 -3.35 -21.55 14.19
N PRO A 16 -3.27 -21.48 15.53
CA PRO A 16 -3.07 -20.22 16.24
C PRO A 16 -1.79 -19.50 15.80
N ASP A 17 -0.74 -20.26 15.46
CA ASP A 17 0.53 -19.70 14.97
C ASP A 17 0.37 -19.01 13.60
N ALA A 18 -0.47 -19.57 12.71
CA ALA A 18 -0.74 -18.97 11.41
C ALA A 18 -1.54 -17.66 11.53
N LEU A 19 -2.45 -17.58 12.52
CA LEU A 19 -3.14 -16.33 12.83
C LEU A 19 -2.18 -15.27 13.37
N ALA A 20 -1.29 -15.66 14.31
CA ALA A 20 -0.30 -14.75 14.86
C ALA A 20 0.68 -14.22 13.80
N GLU A 21 1.09 -15.05 12.84
CA GLU A 21 1.92 -14.63 11.71
C GLU A 21 1.20 -13.63 10.79
N LEU A 22 -0.09 -13.85 10.52
CA LEU A 22 -0.90 -12.94 9.71
C LEU A 22 -1.10 -11.59 10.40
N ASP A 23 -1.36 -11.60 11.71
CA ASP A 23 -1.48 -10.37 12.51
C ASP A 23 -0.15 -9.59 12.50
N ALA A 24 0.99 -10.29 12.68
CA ALA A 24 2.30 -9.65 12.62
C ALA A 24 2.61 -9.09 11.22
N ALA A 25 2.19 -9.77 10.15
CA ALA A 25 2.32 -9.28 8.78
C ALA A 25 1.43 -8.06 8.52
N ALA A 26 0.20 -8.05 9.03
CA ALA A 26 -0.72 -6.93 8.93
C ALA A 26 -0.16 -5.69 9.68
N CYS A 27 0.35 -5.85 10.89
CA CYS A 27 0.98 -4.77 11.64
C CYS A 27 2.18 -4.17 10.88
N LYS A 28 3.05 -5.01 10.31
CA LYS A 28 4.17 -4.51 9.48
C LYS A 28 3.70 -3.76 8.25
N LEU A 29 2.61 -4.21 7.62
CA LEU A 29 2.04 -3.53 6.47
C LEU A 29 1.47 -2.16 6.86
N ASP A 30 0.80 -2.05 8.00
CA ASP A 30 0.29 -0.78 8.51
C ASP A 30 1.41 0.20 8.88
N GLU A 31 2.51 -0.30 9.47
CA GLU A 31 3.72 0.50 9.72
C GLU A 31 4.33 1.02 8.42
N LEU A 32 4.42 0.18 7.40
CA LEU A 32 4.94 0.56 6.09
C LEU A 32 4.01 1.53 5.36
N ARG A 33 2.69 1.33 5.46
CA ARG A 33 1.67 2.22 4.89
C ARG A 33 1.70 3.60 5.53
N THR A 34 1.87 3.66 6.85
CA THR A 34 2.02 4.92 7.60
C THR A 34 3.28 5.69 7.16
N ARG A 35 4.29 5.00 6.66
CA ARG A 35 5.53 5.60 6.15
C ARG A 35 5.53 5.85 4.65
N ALA A 36 4.52 5.36 3.94
CA ALA A 36 4.44 5.49 2.50
C ALA A 36 3.86 6.87 2.15
N VAL A 37 4.76 7.81 1.86
CA VAL A 37 4.39 9.05 1.19
C VAL A 37 4.08 8.73 -0.27
N ALA A 38 2.85 8.97 -0.69
CA ALA A 38 2.44 8.75 -2.08
C ALA A 38 2.32 10.09 -2.82
N VAL A 39 2.95 10.18 -4.00
CA VAL A 39 2.76 11.30 -4.92
C VAL A 39 1.98 10.81 -6.12
N THR A 40 0.83 11.41 -6.37
CA THR A 40 0.02 11.17 -7.56
C THR A 40 0.15 12.36 -8.49
N VAL A 41 0.50 12.10 -9.75
CA VAL A 41 0.51 13.10 -10.82
C VAL A 41 -0.49 12.67 -11.88
N ASP A 42 -1.49 13.51 -12.10
CA ASP A 42 -2.54 13.30 -13.10
C ASP A 42 -2.60 14.49 -14.04
N MET A 43 -3.07 14.26 -15.26
CA MET A 43 -3.25 15.29 -16.27
C MET A 43 -4.69 15.29 -16.75
N ASP A 44 -5.37 16.42 -16.55
CA ASP A 44 -6.67 16.66 -17.15
C ASP A 44 -6.49 16.91 -18.66
N GLU A 45 -6.94 15.98 -19.50
CA GLU A 45 -6.73 16.04 -20.96
C GLU A 45 -7.45 17.21 -21.63
N GLN A 46 -8.57 17.67 -21.07
CA GLN A 46 -9.39 18.73 -21.66
C GLN A 46 -8.75 20.10 -21.45
N THR A 47 -8.28 20.34 -20.24
CA THR A 47 -7.69 21.62 -19.82
C THR A 47 -6.17 21.64 -19.91
N ARG A 48 -5.55 20.47 -20.17
CA ARG A 48 -4.10 20.24 -20.08
C ARG A 48 -3.53 20.68 -18.73
N SER A 49 -4.31 20.58 -17.67
CA SER A 49 -3.89 20.97 -16.34
C SER A 49 -3.29 19.77 -15.60
N LEU A 50 -2.17 19.99 -14.91
CA LEU A 50 -1.54 18.99 -14.07
C LEU A 50 -2.10 19.08 -12.65
N ARG A 51 -2.50 17.93 -12.12
CA ARG A 51 -2.89 17.76 -10.72
C ARG A 51 -1.80 16.96 -10.03
N ILE A 52 -1.18 17.56 -9.03
CA ILE A 52 -0.15 16.93 -8.20
C ILE A 52 -0.71 16.83 -6.79
N GLU A 53 -0.76 15.63 -6.25
CA GLU A 53 -1.29 15.37 -4.91
C GLU A 53 -0.30 14.53 -4.11
N LEU A 54 -0.12 14.90 -2.84
CA LEU A 54 0.72 14.23 -1.87
C LEU A 54 -0.18 13.65 -0.77
N ASP A 55 -0.06 12.37 -0.49
CA ASP A 55 -0.70 11.73 0.65
C ASP A 55 0.36 11.26 1.65
N GLU A 56 0.30 11.81 2.86
CA GLU A 56 1.16 11.50 4.00
C GLU A 56 0.36 10.79 5.13
N GLY A 57 -0.81 10.24 4.81
CA GLY A 57 -1.68 9.54 5.77
C GLY A 57 -2.71 10.43 6.47
N ALA A 58 -2.63 11.76 6.30
CA ALA A 58 -3.65 12.72 6.77
C ALA A 58 -4.67 13.10 5.67
N GLY A 59 -4.57 12.48 4.49
CA GLY A 59 -5.37 12.79 3.31
C GLY A 59 -4.58 13.57 2.25
N PRO A 60 -5.09 13.61 0.99
CA PRO A 60 -4.36 14.19 -0.12
C PRO A 60 -4.27 15.72 -0.02
N ARG A 61 -3.05 16.24 -0.11
CA ARG A 61 -2.76 17.67 -0.23
C ARG A 61 -2.33 17.99 -1.65
N ARG A 62 -2.96 18.99 -2.28
CA ARG A 62 -2.49 19.50 -3.58
C ARG A 62 -1.15 20.21 -3.45
N LEU A 63 -0.27 19.93 -4.40
CA LEU A 63 1.01 20.61 -4.54
C LEU A 63 1.03 21.47 -5.80
N THR A 64 1.76 22.58 -5.72
CA THR A 64 2.26 23.26 -6.91
C THR A 64 3.50 22.51 -7.45
N PRO A 65 3.86 22.71 -8.73
CA PRO A 65 5.10 22.13 -9.26
C PRO A 65 6.36 22.51 -8.47
N LEU A 66 6.43 23.74 -7.95
CA LEU A 66 7.56 24.18 -7.13
C LEU A 66 7.65 23.40 -5.82
N GLN A 67 6.52 23.21 -5.13
CA GLN A 67 6.46 22.44 -3.88
C GLN A 67 6.86 20.98 -4.08
N LEU A 68 6.52 20.38 -5.22
CA LEU A 68 6.99 19.05 -5.58
C LEU A 68 8.51 19.01 -5.74
N LEU A 69 9.09 19.97 -6.44
CA LEU A 69 10.55 20.03 -6.64
C LEU A 69 11.29 20.24 -5.32
N GLU A 70 10.75 21.07 -4.41
CA GLU A 70 11.29 21.26 -3.06
C GLU A 70 11.27 19.94 -2.25
N LEU A 71 10.19 19.17 -2.32
CA LEU A 71 10.11 17.84 -1.69
C LEU A 71 11.15 16.86 -2.25
N LEU A 72 11.30 16.81 -3.58
CA LEU A 72 12.26 15.92 -4.24
C LEU A 72 13.72 16.33 -4.01
N ALA A 73 13.97 17.62 -3.78
CA ALA A 73 15.29 18.14 -3.42
C ALA A 73 15.71 17.79 -1.98
N GLY A 74 14.80 17.21 -1.17
CA GLY A 74 15.08 16.77 0.20
C GLY A 74 15.09 17.90 1.21
N ALA A 75 14.11 18.81 1.12
CA ALA A 75 13.89 19.90 2.08
C ALA A 75 14.00 19.47 3.55
#